data_AF-A0A1I1F997-F1
#
_entry.id   AF-A0A1I1F997-F1
#
_cell.length_a   1.000
_cell.length_b   1.000
_cell.length_c   1.000
_cell.angle_alpha   90.00
_cell.angle_beta   90.00
_cell.angle_gamma   90.00
#
_symmetry.space_group_name_H-M   'P 1'
#
loop_
_entity.id
_entity.type
_entity.pdbx_description
1 polymer ?
#
loop_
_entity_poly.entity_id
_entity_poly.type
_entity_poly.pdbx_seq_one_letter_code
_entity_poly.pdbx_strand_id
1 'polypeptide(L)'
;MLILTLDNDNHQELATTLSEDGWVAACLCAAWCGSCREYFANFTALAQRHPHVQFVWIDIEDQAELIGDLDVDNFPTLLIQRGDVVAFLGPVEMDLRLAERILLAQMEKSTPELQAEAQSSTERRHWQLEANLLRRLADI
;
A
#
# COMPACT_ATOMS: atom_id res chain seq x y z
N MET A 1 15.51 2.11 8.07
CA MET A 1 15.12 0.84 7.45
C MET A 1 14.40 1.20 6.15
N LEU A 2 14.74 0.62 4.99
CA LEU A 2 14.20 1.08 3.70
C LEU A 2 12.76 0.62 3.44
N ILE A 3 12.38 -0.53 4.00
CA ILE A 3 11.02 -1.07 3.98
C ILE A 3 10.64 -1.40 5.42
N LEU A 4 9.45 -0.99 5.86
CA LEU A 4 8.85 -1.43 7.12
C LEU A 4 8.15 -2.77 6.89
N THR A 5 8.68 -3.86 7.45
CA THR A 5 7.90 -5.10 7.56
C THR A 5 6.89 -4.90 8.68
N LEU A 6 5.60 -4.96 8.36
CA LEU A 6 4.56 -4.67 9.33
C LEU A 6 4.39 -5.85 10.29
N ASP A 7 4.33 -5.54 11.58
CA ASP A 7 4.02 -6.47 12.66
C ASP A 7 3.17 -5.75 13.71
N ASN A 8 2.72 -6.49 14.73
CA ASN A 8 1.79 -5.96 15.75
C ASN A 8 2.41 -4.89 16.66
N ASP A 9 3.74 -4.76 16.69
CA ASP A 9 4.42 -3.78 17.53
C ASP A 9 4.64 -2.44 16.80
N ASN A 10 4.47 -2.40 15.48
CA ASN A 10 4.80 -1.24 14.65
C ASN A 10 3.62 -0.63 13.85
N HIS A 11 2.39 -1.11 14.07
CA HIS A 11 1.15 -0.53 13.51
C HIS A 11 1.04 0.98 13.70
N GLN A 12 1.42 1.47 14.87
CA GLN A 12 1.34 2.90 15.20
C GLN A 12 2.28 3.75 14.32
N GLU A 13 3.42 3.24 13.87
CA GLU A 13 4.35 3.96 12.99
C GLU A 13 3.70 4.21 11.61
N LEU A 14 3.01 3.20 11.08
CA LEU A 14 2.25 3.32 9.84
C LEU A 14 1.06 4.27 9.99
N ALA A 15 0.28 4.11 11.08
CA ALA A 15 -0.87 4.97 11.36
C ALA A 15 -0.46 6.45 11.48
N THR A 16 0.65 6.74 12.17
CA THR A 16 1.19 8.10 12.29
C THR A 16 1.55 8.66 10.92
N THR A 17 2.29 7.92 10.10
CA THR A 17 2.67 8.34 8.74
C THR A 17 1.44 8.73 7.91
N LEU A 18 0.39 7.91 7.94
CA LEU A 18 -0.85 8.19 7.22
C LEU A 18 -1.62 9.37 7.83
N SER A 19 -1.68 9.49 9.15
CA SER A 19 -2.39 10.61 9.80
C SER A 19 -1.77 11.98 9.52
N GLU A 20 -0.47 12.03 9.20
CA GLU A 20 0.29 13.24 8.85
C GLU A 20 0.26 13.56 7.34
N ASP A 21 -0.72 13.03 6.59
CA ASP A 21 -0.85 13.15 5.13
C ASP A 21 0.34 12.57 4.35
N GLY A 22 1.08 11.63 4.94
CA GLY A 22 2.21 10.95 4.33
C GLY A 22 1.83 10.00 3.20
N TRP A 23 2.79 9.73 2.32
CA TRP A 23 2.68 8.71 1.28
C TRP A 23 3.11 7.34 1.80
N VAL A 24 2.28 6.33 1.56
CA VAL A 24 2.56 4.93 1.85
C VAL A 24 2.43 4.13 0.55
N ALA A 25 3.44 3.29 0.28
CA ALA A 25 3.36 2.22 -0.70
C ALA A 25 3.46 0.90 0.06
N ALA A 26 2.37 0.16 0.15
CA ALA A 26 2.31 -1.14 0.81
C ALA A 26 2.26 -2.27 -0.23
N CYS A 27 3.08 -3.30 -0.04
CA CYS A 27 3.00 -4.55 -0.77
C CYS A 27 2.27 -5.58 0.08
N LEU A 28 1.10 -6.00 -0.37
CA LEU A 28 0.36 -7.13 0.20
C LEU A 28 0.94 -8.42 -0.39
N CYS A 29 1.45 -9.29 0.47
CA CYS A 29 2.13 -10.51 0.09
C CYS A 29 1.70 -11.68 0.95
N ALA A 30 2.16 -12.88 0.60
CA ALA A 30 2.07 -14.06 1.45
C ALA A 30 3.42 -14.81 1.44
N ALA A 31 3.81 -15.37 2.57
CA ALA A 31 5.08 -16.07 2.75
C ALA A 31 5.30 -17.22 1.74
N TRP A 32 4.22 -17.93 1.38
CA TRP A 32 4.26 -19.03 0.41
C TRP A 32 4.42 -18.57 -1.04
N CYS A 33 4.23 -17.28 -1.36
CA CYS A 33 4.27 -16.78 -2.73
C CYS A 33 5.72 -16.58 -3.24
N GLY A 34 6.08 -17.33 -4.29
CA GLY A 34 7.39 -17.21 -4.95
C GLY A 34 7.62 -15.84 -5.59
N SER A 35 6.62 -15.31 -6.29
CA SER A 35 6.69 -14.00 -6.94
C SER A 35 6.89 -12.86 -5.95
N CYS A 36 6.32 -12.96 -4.75
CA CYS A 36 6.57 -11.98 -3.68
C CYS A 36 8.04 -11.93 -3.27
N ARG A 37 8.68 -13.10 -3.11
CA ARG A 37 10.11 -13.17 -2.74
C ARG A 37 11.00 -12.53 -3.80
N GLU A 38 10.71 -12.75 -5.08
CA GLU A 38 11.42 -12.11 -6.18
C GLU A 38 11.15 -10.60 -6.23
N TYR A 39 9.90 -10.20 -6.00
CA TYR A 39 9.47 -8.81 -6.03
C TYR A 39 10.07 -7.97 -4.89
N PHE A 40 10.39 -8.56 -3.74
CA PHE A 40 10.98 -7.83 -2.60
C PHE A 40 12.24 -7.04 -2.99
N ALA A 41 13.08 -7.58 -3.87
CA ALA A 41 14.27 -6.87 -4.36
C ALA A 41 13.91 -5.63 -5.20
N ASN A 42 12.90 -5.75 -6.07
CA ASN A 42 12.37 -4.62 -6.84
C ASN A 42 11.74 -3.58 -5.91
N PHE A 43 10.93 -4.01 -4.95
CA PHE A 43 10.29 -3.12 -3.97
C PHE A 43 11.35 -2.35 -3.15
N THR A 44 12.44 -3.01 -2.76
CA THR A 44 13.57 -2.38 -2.06
C THR A 44 14.26 -1.33 -2.94
N ALA A 45 14.52 -1.65 -4.21
CA ALA A 45 15.11 -0.70 -5.14
C ALA A 45 14.19 0.51 -5.41
N LEU A 46 12.87 0.30 -5.41
CA LEU A 46 11.90 1.38 -5.52
C LEU A 46 11.93 2.28 -4.28
N ALA A 47 11.98 1.70 -3.07
CA ALA A 47 12.11 2.42 -1.82
C ALA A 47 13.37 3.30 -1.76
N GLN A 48 14.50 2.80 -2.26
CA GLN A 48 15.74 3.58 -2.35
C GLN A 48 15.62 4.82 -3.25
N ARG A 49 14.78 4.76 -4.27
CA ARG A 49 14.57 5.87 -5.23
C ARG A 49 13.57 6.90 -4.71
N HIS A 50 12.68 6.51 -3.79
CA HIS A 50 11.61 7.36 -3.25
C HIS A 50 11.66 7.44 -1.72
N PRO A 51 12.70 8.04 -1.13
CA PRO A 51 12.93 8.04 0.32
C PRO A 51 11.89 8.86 1.14
N HIS A 52 10.97 9.54 0.46
CA HIS A 52 9.89 10.34 1.05
C HIS A 52 8.55 9.60 1.07
N VAL A 53 8.52 8.36 0.57
CA VAL A 53 7.38 7.44 0.64
C VAL A 53 7.74 6.35 1.65
N GLN A 54 6.83 6.05 2.56
CA GLN A 54 6.98 4.92 3.47
C GLN A 54 6.63 3.64 2.73
N PHE A 55 7.63 2.79 2.49
CA PHE A 55 7.41 1.47 1.91
C PHE A 55 7.11 0.47 3.03
N VAL A 56 6.05 -0.32 2.84
CA VAL A 56 5.57 -1.29 3.83
C VAL A 56 5.40 -2.65 3.19
N TRP A 57 5.88 -3.69 3.86
CA TRP A 57 5.70 -5.08 3.48
C TRP A 57 4.70 -5.72 4.44
N ILE A 58 3.55 -6.14 3.94
CA ILE A 58 2.44 -6.66 4.74
C ILE A 58 2.21 -8.11 4.32
N ASP A 59 2.59 -9.04 5.18
CA ASP A 59 2.18 -10.44 5.02
C ASP A 59 0.73 -10.59 5.48
N ILE A 60 -0.15 -11.00 4.57
CA ILE A 60 -1.58 -11.09 4.86
C ILE A 60 -1.92 -12.20 5.86
N GLU A 61 -1.05 -13.21 6.02
CA GLU A 61 -1.24 -14.29 6.99
C GLU A 61 -0.92 -13.80 8.40
N ASP A 62 0.18 -13.04 8.55
CA ASP A 62 0.59 -12.46 9.83
C ASP A 62 -0.28 -11.27 10.25
N GLN A 63 -0.88 -10.57 9.28
CA GLN A 63 -1.67 -9.36 9.48
C GLN A 63 -3.16 -9.58 9.21
N ALA A 64 -3.67 -10.78 9.48
CA ALA A 64 -5.04 -11.17 9.17
C ALA A 64 -6.11 -10.24 9.79
N GLU A 65 -5.88 -9.72 10.99
CA GLU A 65 -6.79 -8.77 11.65
C GLU A 65 -6.85 -7.43 10.90
N LEU A 66 -5.70 -6.93 10.46
CA LEU A 66 -5.60 -5.71 9.65
C LEU A 66 -6.22 -5.91 8.26
N ILE A 67 -5.94 -7.03 7.60
CA ILE A 67 -6.44 -7.34 6.26
C ILE A 67 -7.96 -7.58 6.28
N GLY A 68 -8.50 -8.22 7.32
CA GLY A 68 -9.92 -8.50 7.47
C GLY A 68 -10.53 -9.13 6.22
N ASP A 69 -11.62 -8.54 5.73
CA ASP A 69 -12.35 -9.01 4.53
C ASP A 69 -11.81 -8.46 3.19
N LEU A 70 -10.63 -7.82 3.18
CA LEU A 70 -10.07 -7.32 1.92
C LEU A 70 -9.75 -8.48 0.97
N ASP A 71 -10.44 -8.47 -0.17
CA ASP A 71 -10.29 -9.50 -1.21
C ASP A 71 -8.98 -9.32 -1.99
N VAL A 72 -7.95 -10.10 -1.64
CA VAL A 72 -6.63 -10.12 -2.29
C VAL A 72 -6.32 -11.52 -2.80
N ASP A 73 -6.74 -11.80 -4.03
CA ASP A 73 -6.53 -13.12 -4.66
C ASP A 73 -5.22 -13.22 -5.47
N ASN A 74 -4.56 -12.08 -5.72
CA ASN A 74 -3.36 -12.01 -6.55
C ASN A 74 -2.21 -11.38 -5.78
N PHE A 75 -1.07 -12.07 -5.75
CA PHE A 75 0.15 -11.61 -5.07
C PHE A 75 1.33 -11.48 -6.03
N PRO A 76 2.19 -10.47 -5.87
CA PRO A 76 2.06 -9.33 -4.96
C PRO A 76 0.96 -8.34 -5.42
N THR A 77 0.28 -7.71 -4.46
CA THR A 77 -0.63 -6.59 -4.71
C THR A 77 -0.04 -5.31 -4.13
N LEU A 78 -0.03 -4.24 -4.92
CA LEU A 78 0.44 -2.92 -4.51
C LEU A 78 -0.75 -2.06 -4.08
N LEU A 79 -0.64 -1.47 -2.91
CA LEU A 79 -1.53 -0.47 -2.37
C LEU A 79 -0.75 0.82 -2.21
N ILE A 80 -1.22 1.91 -2.82
CA ILE A 80 -0.65 3.24 -2.64
C ILE A 80 -1.70 4.11 -1.98
N GLN A 81 -1.34 4.72 -0.85
CA GLN A 81 -2.22 5.59 -0.07
C GLN A 81 -1.49 6.89 0.28
N ARG A 82 -2.24 8.00 0.28
CA ARG A 82 -1.81 9.26 0.84
C ARG A 82 -2.84 9.70 1.86
N GLY A 83 -2.44 9.94 3.10
CA GLY A 83 -3.39 10.34 4.11
C GLY A 83 -4.50 9.30 4.30
N ASP A 84 -5.75 9.76 4.28
CA ASP A 84 -6.96 8.92 4.31
C ASP A 84 -7.48 8.54 2.90
N VAL A 85 -6.64 8.59 1.85
CA VAL A 85 -7.06 8.32 0.46
C VAL A 85 -6.22 7.22 -0.18
N VAL A 86 -6.87 6.08 -0.48
CA VAL A 86 -6.28 4.99 -1.26
C VAL A 86 -6.25 5.41 -2.74
N ALA A 87 -5.05 5.74 -3.22
CA ALA A 87 -4.80 6.24 -4.57
C ALA A 87 -4.64 5.12 -5.61
N PHE A 88 -4.27 3.91 -5.20
CA PHE A 88 -4.17 2.75 -6.07
C PHE A 88 -4.27 1.47 -5.26
N LEU A 89 -4.94 0.46 -5.80
CA LEU A 89 -4.91 -0.92 -5.33
C LEU A 89 -4.94 -1.85 -6.53
N GLY A 90 -3.99 -2.77 -6.63
CA GLY A 90 -4.06 -3.80 -7.65
C GLY A 90 -2.80 -4.68 -7.73
N PRO A 91 -2.90 -5.83 -8.42
CA PRO A 91 -1.78 -6.72 -8.63
C PRO A 91 -0.67 -6.01 -9.41
N VAL A 92 0.58 -6.30 -9.06
CA VAL A 92 1.74 -5.78 -9.77
C VAL A 92 2.57 -6.89 -10.38
N GLU A 93 2.91 -6.70 -11.65
CA GLU A 93 3.90 -7.54 -12.31
C GLU A 93 5.29 -7.31 -11.69
N MET A 94 6.19 -8.27 -11.88
CA MET A 94 7.57 -8.20 -11.40
C MET A 94 8.46 -7.21 -12.21
N ASP A 95 7.88 -6.11 -12.71
CA ASP A 95 8.60 -5.01 -13.37
C ASP A 95 8.66 -3.77 -12.47
N LEU A 96 9.87 -3.48 -11.96
CA LEU A 96 10.19 -2.28 -11.18
C LEU A 96 9.68 -0.98 -11.85
N ARG A 97 9.88 -0.83 -13.17
CA ARG A 97 9.54 0.40 -13.89
C ARG A 97 8.03 0.61 -13.96
N LEU A 98 7.27 -0.47 -14.03
CA LEU A 98 5.81 -0.39 -14.01
C LEU A 98 5.33 0.12 -12.65
N ALA A 99 5.81 -0.49 -11.56
CA ALA A 99 5.49 -0.07 -10.20
C ALA A 99 5.90 1.40 -9.95
N GLU A 100 7.10 1.79 -10.40
CA GLU A 100 7.57 3.17 -10.29
C GLU A 100 6.68 4.15 -11.05
N ARG A 101 6.26 3.80 -12.27
CA ARG A 101 5.36 4.65 -13.08
C ARG A 101 4.00 4.82 -12.42
N ILE A 102 3.45 3.76 -11.82
CA ILE A 102 2.16 3.82 -11.11
C ILE A 102 2.28 4.73 -9.89
N LEU A 103 3.36 4.59 -9.11
CA LEU A 103 3.65 5.42 -7.95
C LEU A 103 3.76 6.90 -8.33
N LEU A 104 4.62 7.22 -9.30
CA LEU A 104 4.82 8.59 -9.77
C LEU A 104 3.52 9.21 -10.29
N ALA A 105 2.72 8.47 -11.05
CA ALA A 105 1.43 8.95 -11.56
C ALA A 105 0.42 9.29 -10.46
N GLN A 106 0.50 8.64 -9.29
CA GLN A 106 -0.34 9.03 -8.14
C GLN A 106 0.23 10.27 -7.45
N MET A 107 1.56 10.35 -7.34
CA MET A 107 2.25 11.44 -6.64
C MET A 107 2.20 12.78 -7.36
N GLU A 108 1.97 12.78 -8.68
CA GLU A 108 1.73 14.01 -9.45
C GLU A 108 0.39 14.69 -9.12
N LYS A 109 -0.53 13.97 -8.47
CA LYS A 109 -1.87 14.46 -8.14
C LYS A 109 -1.89 15.20 -6.80
N SER A 110 -2.65 16.29 -6.75
CA SER A 110 -2.95 17.00 -5.50
C SER A 110 -3.94 16.20 -4.63
N THR A 111 -3.97 16.48 -3.33
CA THR A 111 -4.93 15.85 -2.41
C THR A 111 -6.40 16.00 -2.86
N PRO A 112 -6.86 17.18 -3.33
CA PRO A 112 -8.23 17.32 -3.86
C PRO A 112 -8.50 16.45 -5.10
N GLU A 113 -7.52 16.28 -6.00
CA GLU A 113 -7.66 15.41 -7.18
C GLU A 113 -7.78 13.94 -6.76
N LEU A 114 -6.94 13.49 -5.83
CA LEU A 114 -7.02 12.13 -5.28
C LEU A 114 -8.38 11.88 -4.61
N GLN A 115 -8.90 12.84 -3.84
CA GLN A 115 -10.20 12.75 -3.21
C GLN A 115 -11.35 12.67 -4.23
N ALA A 116 -11.28 13.46 -5.31
CA ALA A 116 -12.26 13.40 -6.38
C ALA A 116 -12.23 12.05 -7.12
N GLU A 117 -11.03 11.54 -7.44
CA GLU A 117 -10.86 10.23 -8.07
C GLU A 117 -11.32 9.08 -7.19
N ALA A 118 -11.08 9.14 -5.88
CA ALA A 118 -11.51 8.14 -4.91
C ALA A 118 -13.04 7.91 -4.92
N GLN A 119 -13.81 8.91 -5.37
CA GLN A 119 -15.26 8.85 -5.49
C GLN A 119 -15.76 8.60 -6.93
N SER A 120 -14.86 8.54 -7.91
CA SER A 120 -15.20 8.54 -9.35
C SER A 120 -15.80 7.24 -9.87
N SER A 121 -15.50 6.10 -9.24
CA SER A 121 -16.00 4.78 -9.65
C SER A 121 -16.38 3.91 -8.46
N THR A 122 -17.16 2.85 -8.71
CA THR A 122 -17.53 1.88 -7.66
C THR A 122 -16.31 1.19 -7.08
N GLU A 123 -15.38 0.79 -7.94
CA GLU A 123 -14.10 0.20 -7.54
C GLU A 123 -13.29 1.16 -6.64
N ARG A 124 -13.15 2.42 -7.04
CA ARG A 124 -12.42 3.43 -6.26
C ARG A 124 -13.04 3.66 -4.88
N ARG A 125 -14.37 3.69 -4.80
CA ARG A 125 -15.10 3.80 -3.53
C ARG A 125 -14.90 2.56 -2.66
N HIS A 126 -14.92 1.38 -3.27
CA HIS A 126 -14.68 0.11 -2.57
C HIS A 126 -13.29 0.09 -1.92
N TRP A 127 -12.24 0.57 -2.62
CA TRP A 127 -10.90 0.68 -2.03
C TRP A 127 -10.87 1.56 -0.77
N GLN A 128 -11.68 2.62 -0.70
CA GLN A 128 -11.70 3.49 0.48
C GLN A 128 -12.40 2.85 1.69
N LEU A 129 -13.33 1.93 1.43
CA LEU A 129 -14.08 1.22 2.46
C LEU A 129 -13.26 0.04 2.98
N GLU A 130 -12.74 -0.77 2.04
CA GLU A 130 -12.17 -2.07 2.35
C GLU A 130 -10.64 -2.09 2.34
N ALA A 131 -9.92 -1.10 1.83
CA ALA A 131 -8.44 -1.18 1.74
C ALA A 131 -7.73 -0.03 2.48
N ASN A 132 -8.46 0.92 3.06
CA ASN A 132 -7.83 2.06 3.70
C ASN A 132 -7.10 1.64 4.99
N LEU A 133 -5.76 1.69 4.93
CA LEU A 133 -4.91 1.22 6.01
C LEU A 133 -5.08 2.05 7.28
N LEU A 134 -5.25 3.37 7.17
CA LEU A 134 -5.42 4.25 8.32
C LEU A 134 -6.69 3.90 9.10
N ARG A 135 -7.79 3.58 8.40
CA ARG A 135 -9.05 3.18 9.03
C ARG A 135 -8.94 1.82 9.67
N ARG A 136 -8.38 0.84 8.95
CA ARG A 136 -8.18 -0.52 9.45
C ARG A 136 -7.28 -0.56 10.68
N LEU A 137 -6.21 0.25 10.70
CA LEU A 137 -5.33 0.39 11.86
C LEU A 137 -6.01 1.05 13.06
N ALA A 138 -7.11 1.79 12.88
CA ALA A 138 -7.86 2.38 13.98
C ALA A 138 -8.84 1.39 14.64
N ASP A 139 -9.11 0.27 13.97
CA ASP A 139 -10.05 -0.77 14.43
C ASP A 139 -9.36 -1.91 15.20
N ILE A 140 -8.01 -1.90 15.28
CA ILE A 140 -7.19 -2.94 15.92
C ILE A 140 -6.28 -2.39 17.03
#